data_AF-A0A3A8Q8N5-F1
#
_entry.id   AF-A0A3A8Q8N5-F1
#
_cell.length_a   1.000
_cell.length_b   1.000
_cell.length_c   1.000
_cell.angle_alpha   90.00
_cell.angle_beta   90.00
_cell.angle_gamma   90.00
#
_symmetry.space_group_name_H-M   'P 1'
#
loop_
_entity.id
_entity.type
_entity.pdbx_description
1 polymer ?
#
loop_
_entity_poly.entity_id
_entity_poly.type
_entity_poly.pdbx_seq_one_letter_code
_entity_poly.pdbx_strand_id
1 'polypeptide(L)'
;MSLDVPLSQQGRCAVHPDQPAGGTCTRCGSFICAECATAVPGLAVRLYCAACAARPDVNYLEAVRQRYWGRRDQWAWVVVGVMLLLCVGVAAAFVQWGLSATKQSLFPLVLLIPVPVGVAFFLGQRWARHALLATPLVMAVVADALYRDARFLYVLCAVLGLITALRIHRDTRNQLFFRLPVSPGALKALWELRFNNPLARQALRFGFSSVFMPLLAPVAVICGAVALTRVDLKATPPIGRRGQALTGLVLGLVSPLLWGAALVPALDRWLSSMVYK
;
A
#
# COMPACT_ATOMS: atom_id res chain seq x y z
N MET A 1 -33.87 -24.90 -27.72
CA MET A 1 -34.88 -25.78 -27.11
C MET A 1 -34.66 -25.77 -25.60
N SER A 2 -35.44 -24.98 -24.87
CA SER A 2 -35.47 -25.04 -23.40
C SER A 2 -36.31 -26.27 -23.02
N LEU A 3 -35.71 -27.20 -22.28
CA LEU A 3 -36.48 -28.26 -21.63
C LEU A 3 -37.20 -27.61 -20.45
N ASP A 4 -38.51 -27.39 -20.59
CA ASP A 4 -39.34 -26.91 -19.50
C ASP A 4 -39.45 -28.00 -18.43
N VAL A 5 -38.61 -27.88 -17.39
CA VAL A 5 -38.64 -28.76 -16.22
C VAL A 5 -39.87 -28.40 -15.38
N PRO A 6 -40.78 -29.34 -15.08
CA PRO A 6 -41.98 -29.05 -14.30
C PRO A 6 -41.63 -28.39 -12.96
N LEU A 7 -42.42 -27.39 -12.54
CA LEU A 7 -42.20 -26.57 -11.33
C LEU A 7 -42.07 -27.38 -10.03
N SER A 8 -42.58 -28.62 -10.00
CA SER A 8 -42.43 -29.55 -8.87
C SER A 8 -41.04 -30.19 -8.79
N GLN A 9 -40.29 -30.22 -9.90
CA GLN A 9 -38.92 -30.74 -9.98
C GLN A 9 -37.85 -29.64 -9.92
N GLN A 10 -38.26 -28.37 -9.90
CA GLN A 10 -37.33 -27.26 -9.73
C GLN A 10 -36.91 -27.14 -8.26
N GLY A 11 -35.60 -26.99 -8.01
CA GLY A 11 -35.08 -26.71 -6.68
C GLY A 11 -35.74 -25.44 -6.12
N ARG A 12 -36.07 -25.44 -4.82
CA ARG A 12 -36.64 -24.29 -4.12
C ARG A 12 -35.58 -23.56 -3.33
N CYS A 13 -35.77 -22.25 -3.12
CA CYS A 13 -34.83 -21.51 -2.30
C CYS A 13 -34.88 -21.99 -0.85
N ALA A 14 -33.69 -22.18 -0.25
CA ALA A 14 -33.59 -22.63 1.15
C ALA A 14 -34.15 -21.63 2.17
N VAL A 15 -34.24 -20.34 1.81
CA VAL A 15 -34.79 -19.26 2.65
C VAL A 15 -36.25 -18.96 2.29
N HIS A 16 -36.59 -19.07 1.00
CA HIS A 16 -37.94 -18.81 0.48
C HIS A 16 -38.49 -20.05 -0.24
N PRO A 17 -39.11 -21.01 0.48
CA PRO A 17 -39.57 -22.27 -0.10
C PRO A 17 -40.56 -22.10 -1.27
N ASP A 18 -41.30 -20.99 -1.28
CA ASP A 18 -42.28 -20.69 -2.33
C ASP A 18 -41.62 -20.23 -3.64
N GLN A 19 -40.39 -19.73 -3.58
CA GLN A 19 -39.67 -19.19 -4.74
C GLN A 19 -38.83 -20.28 -5.43
N PRO A 20 -38.83 -20.34 -6.77
CA PRO A 20 -37.91 -21.22 -7.51
C PRO A 20 -36.46 -20.78 -7.28
N ALA A 21 -35.55 -21.74 -7.22
CA ALA A 21 -34.12 -21.47 -7.12
C ALA A 21 -33.62 -20.85 -8.44
N GLY A 22 -33.01 -19.66 -8.33
CA GLY A 22 -32.32 -19.01 -9.45
C GLY A 22 -30.87 -19.48 -9.60
N GLY A 23 -30.34 -20.22 -8.60
CA GLY A 23 -29.01 -20.80 -8.64
C GLY A 23 -28.64 -21.54 -7.36
N THR A 24 -27.38 -21.95 -7.27
CA THR A 24 -26.80 -22.61 -6.10
C THR A 24 -25.65 -21.77 -5.54
N CYS A 25 -25.57 -21.68 -4.22
CA CYS A 25 -24.45 -21.02 -3.54
C CYS A 25 -23.15 -21.77 -3.87
N THR A 26 -22.17 -21.09 -4.45
CA THR A 26 -20.89 -21.70 -4.87
C THR A 26 -20.10 -22.32 -3.72
N ARG A 27 -20.39 -21.92 -2.47
CA ARG A 27 -19.69 -22.41 -1.28
C ARG A 27 -20.39 -23.59 -0.59
N CYS A 28 -21.65 -23.42 -0.21
CA CYS A 28 -22.37 -24.43 0.60
C CYS A 28 -23.34 -25.28 -0.22
N GLY A 29 -23.50 -25.02 -1.52
CA GLY A 29 -24.40 -25.76 -2.40
C GLY A 29 -25.90 -25.47 -2.21
N SER A 30 -26.29 -24.64 -1.23
CA SER A 30 -27.70 -24.32 -0.98
C SER A 30 -28.35 -23.64 -2.19
N PHE A 31 -29.56 -24.04 -2.53
CA PHE A 31 -30.40 -23.38 -3.54
C PHE A 31 -30.82 -21.97 -3.06
N ILE A 32 -30.66 -20.97 -3.93
CA ILE A 32 -30.97 -19.55 -3.65
C ILE A 32 -31.84 -18.98 -4.77
N CYS A 33 -32.87 -18.20 -4.43
CA CYS A 33 -33.62 -17.41 -5.41
C CYS A 33 -32.78 -16.20 -5.86
N ALA A 34 -33.23 -15.51 -6.91
CA ALA A 34 -32.56 -14.32 -7.45
C ALA A 34 -32.39 -13.21 -6.40
N GLU A 35 -33.36 -13.05 -5.48
CA GLU A 35 -33.31 -12.06 -4.41
C GLU A 35 -32.29 -12.42 -3.31
N CYS A 36 -32.13 -13.70 -2.99
CA CYS A 36 -31.14 -14.18 -2.03
C CYS A 36 -29.73 -14.28 -2.61
N ALA A 37 -29.58 -14.16 -3.94
CA ALA A 37 -28.31 -14.28 -4.62
C ALA A 37 -27.45 -13.03 -4.39
N THR A 38 -26.38 -13.19 -3.62
CA THR A 38 -25.44 -12.11 -3.31
C THR A 38 -24.17 -12.26 -4.15
N ALA A 39 -23.85 -11.23 -4.94
CA ALA A 39 -22.57 -11.11 -5.62
C ALA A 39 -21.55 -10.41 -4.70
N VAL A 40 -20.35 -10.99 -4.59
CA VAL A 40 -19.29 -10.44 -3.72
C VAL A 40 -18.28 -9.68 -4.57
N PRO A 41 -18.01 -8.39 -4.27
CA PRO A 41 -17.05 -7.60 -5.03
C PRO A 41 -15.67 -8.27 -5.10
N GLY A 42 -15.12 -8.40 -6.31
CA GLY A 42 -13.81 -9.03 -6.54
C GLY A 42 -13.84 -10.53 -6.78
N LEU A 43 -14.99 -11.20 -6.66
CA LEU A 43 -15.21 -12.61 -7.04
C LEU A 43 -16.24 -12.65 -8.18
N ALA A 44 -15.81 -12.33 -9.40
CA ALA A 44 -16.72 -12.26 -10.55
C ALA A 44 -17.38 -13.63 -10.83
N VAL A 45 -18.65 -13.60 -11.27
CA VAL A 45 -19.48 -14.74 -11.73
C VAL A 45 -19.93 -15.73 -10.63
N ARG A 46 -19.44 -15.62 -9.40
CA ARG A 46 -19.85 -16.53 -8.31
C ARG A 46 -21.03 -15.97 -7.52
N LEU A 47 -22.05 -16.79 -7.30
CA LEU A 47 -23.23 -16.46 -6.49
C LEU A 47 -23.10 -17.10 -5.11
N TYR A 48 -23.36 -16.31 -4.08
CA TYR A 48 -23.33 -16.76 -2.69
C TYR A 48 -24.68 -16.50 -2.03
N CYS A 49 -25.09 -17.35 -1.08
CA CYS A 49 -26.17 -17.00 -0.17
C CYS A 49 -25.70 -15.90 0.81
N ALA A 50 -26.64 -15.12 1.35
CA ALA A 50 -26.34 -14.02 2.28
C ALA A 50 -25.43 -14.43 3.44
N ALA A 51 -25.68 -15.60 4.05
CA ALA A 51 -24.86 -16.13 5.13
C ALA A 51 -23.42 -16.43 4.71
N CYS A 52 -23.21 -17.02 3.53
CA CYS A 52 -21.86 -17.29 3.02
C CYS A 52 -21.15 -16.01 2.56
N ALA A 53 -21.87 -15.05 1.99
CA ALA A 53 -21.35 -13.76 1.57
C ALA A 53 -20.91 -12.89 2.76
N ALA A 54 -21.55 -13.04 3.93
CA ALA A 54 -21.14 -12.34 5.14
C ALA A 54 -19.84 -12.88 5.77
N ARG A 55 -19.38 -14.06 5.36
CA ARG A 55 -18.18 -14.66 5.95
C ARG A 55 -16.90 -13.97 5.46
N PRO A 56 -15.90 -13.77 6.33
CA PRO A 56 -14.72 -12.97 6.03
C PRO A 56 -13.77 -13.61 5.00
N ASP A 57 -13.82 -14.94 4.82
CA ASP A 57 -13.05 -15.67 3.82
C ASP A 57 -13.64 -15.53 2.40
N VAL A 58 -14.96 -15.30 2.29
CA VAL A 58 -15.64 -15.04 1.02
C VAL A 58 -15.62 -13.55 0.71
N ASN A 59 -16.09 -12.70 1.63
CA ASN A 59 -16.02 -11.24 1.49
C ASN A 59 -14.73 -10.68 2.08
N TYR A 60 -13.62 -11.12 1.48
CA TYR A 60 -12.27 -10.78 1.92
C TYR A 60 -11.98 -9.28 1.83
N LEU A 61 -12.63 -8.53 0.92
CA LEU A 61 -12.46 -7.07 0.82
C LEU A 61 -13.07 -6.36 2.03
N GLU A 62 -14.24 -6.80 2.47
CA GLU A 62 -14.86 -6.29 3.69
C GLU A 62 -14.03 -6.67 4.93
N ALA A 63 -13.50 -7.90 4.97
CA ALA A 63 -12.57 -8.30 6.03
C ALA A 63 -11.31 -7.41 6.07
N VAL A 64 -10.75 -7.03 4.91
CA VAL A 64 -9.63 -6.06 4.82
C VAL A 64 -10.06 -4.68 5.33
N ARG A 65 -11.24 -4.19 4.92
CA ARG A 65 -11.78 -2.91 5.38
C ARG A 65 -11.89 -2.89 6.89
N GLN A 66 -12.56 -3.88 7.49
CA GLN A 66 -12.74 -4.01 8.93
C GLN A 66 -11.41 -4.13 9.68
N ARG A 67 -10.46 -4.91 9.13
CA ARG A 67 -9.13 -5.08 9.74
C ARG A 67 -8.37 -3.76 9.90
N TYR A 68 -8.54 -2.81 8.99
CA TYR A 68 -7.86 -1.51 9.04
C TYR A 68 -8.76 -0.34 9.45
N TRP A 69 -10.05 -0.58 9.69
CA TRP A 69 -11.01 0.46 10.02
C TRP A 69 -10.67 1.17 11.31
N GLY A 70 -10.36 2.46 11.25
CA GLY A 70 -9.96 3.24 12.42
C GLY A 70 -8.61 2.83 13.02
N ARG A 71 -7.86 1.90 12.41
CA ARG A 71 -6.57 1.46 12.95
C ARG A 71 -5.45 2.36 12.45
N ARG A 72 -4.57 2.75 13.38
CA ARG A 72 -3.46 3.65 13.09
C ARG A 72 -2.62 3.14 11.95
N ASP A 73 -2.24 4.11 11.15
CA ASP A 73 -1.63 3.92 9.87
C ASP A 73 -0.09 4.01 9.92
N GLN A 74 0.65 3.56 8.91
CA GLN A 74 2.11 3.65 8.89
C GLN A 74 2.51 5.10 8.64
N TRP A 75 1.73 5.83 7.82
CA TRP A 75 1.92 7.26 7.64
C TRP A 75 1.68 8.05 8.92
N ALA A 76 0.75 7.65 9.79
CA ALA A 76 0.54 8.27 11.10
C ALA A 76 1.82 8.20 11.95
N TRP A 77 2.51 7.06 11.97
CA TRP A 77 3.80 6.93 12.65
C TRP A 77 4.92 7.72 11.98
N VAL A 78 4.97 7.75 10.64
CA VAL A 78 5.93 8.57 9.90
C VAL A 78 5.73 10.06 10.20
N VAL A 79 4.49 10.55 10.18
CA VAL A 79 4.15 11.95 10.50
C VAL A 79 4.61 12.28 11.92
N VAL A 80 4.28 11.43 12.91
CA VAL A 80 4.77 11.64 14.30
C VAL A 80 6.29 11.62 14.39
N GLY A 81 6.96 10.70 13.70
CA GLY A 81 8.42 10.64 13.67
C GLY A 81 9.05 11.92 13.09
N VAL A 82 8.48 12.46 12.01
CA VAL A 82 8.92 13.74 11.43
C VAL A 82 8.65 14.90 12.40
N MET A 83 7.49 14.93 13.06
CA MET A 83 7.20 15.98 14.05
C MET A 83 8.15 15.92 15.24
N LEU A 84 8.48 14.72 15.72
CA LEU A 84 9.44 14.54 16.80
C LEU A 84 10.83 15.05 16.38
N LEU A 85 11.27 14.73 15.16
CA LEU A 85 12.54 15.22 14.63
C LEU A 85 12.55 16.76 14.52
N LEU A 86 11.45 17.38 14.10
CA LEU A 86 11.32 18.84 14.09
C LEU A 86 11.41 19.41 15.51
N CYS A 87 10.71 18.84 16.49
CA CYS A 87 10.81 19.28 17.88
C CYS A 87 12.23 19.19 18.43
N VAL A 88 12.95 18.09 18.15
CA VAL A 88 14.35 17.91 18.56
C VAL A 88 15.25 18.94 17.87
N GLY A 89 15.06 19.18 16.57
CA GLY A 89 15.82 20.20 15.84
C GLY A 89 15.60 21.61 16.38
N VAL A 90 14.35 21.95 16.74
CA VAL A 90 14.02 23.24 17.36
C VAL A 90 14.64 23.37 18.74
N ALA A 91 14.58 22.32 19.57
CA ALA A 91 15.22 22.31 20.89
C ALA A 91 16.75 22.48 20.76
N ALA A 92 17.39 21.78 19.83
CA ALA A 92 18.82 21.92 19.57
C ALA A 92 19.19 23.34 19.11
N ALA A 93 18.39 23.93 18.23
CA ALA A 93 18.58 25.32 17.80
C ALA A 93 18.47 26.32 18.96
N PHE A 94 17.53 26.13 19.89
CA PHE A 94 17.43 26.97 21.08
C PHE A 94 18.58 26.79 22.06
N VAL A 95 19.12 25.59 22.20
CA VAL A 95 20.32 25.36 23.02
C VAL A 95 21.53 26.08 22.41
N GLN A 96 21.67 26.07 21.08
CA GLN A 96 22.82 26.66 20.41
C GLN A 96 22.75 28.20 20.28
N TRP A 97 21.56 28.74 20.00
CA TRP A 97 21.39 30.17 19.68
C TRP A 97 20.68 30.98 20.77
N GLY A 98 20.16 30.31 21.80
CA GLY A 98 19.37 30.93 22.86
C GLY A 98 17.96 31.35 22.41
N LEU A 99 17.20 31.90 23.36
CA LEU A 99 15.82 32.39 23.16
C LEU A 99 15.75 33.90 22.88
N SER A 100 16.87 34.54 22.54
CA SER A 100 16.91 35.97 22.23
C SER A 100 15.92 36.29 21.11
N ALA A 101 15.09 37.33 21.24
CA ALA A 101 14.05 37.71 20.28
C ALA A 101 14.61 38.34 18.99
N THR A 102 15.57 37.65 18.36
CA THR A 102 16.11 38.01 17.05
C THR A 102 15.27 37.35 15.96
N LYS A 103 15.29 37.89 14.74
CA LYS A 103 14.62 37.24 13.60
C LYS A 103 15.08 35.79 13.39
N GLN A 104 16.31 35.46 13.81
CA GLN A 104 16.93 34.13 13.71
C GLN A 104 16.29 33.10 14.63
N SER A 105 15.90 33.48 15.85
CA SER A 105 15.21 32.57 16.78
C SER A 105 13.73 32.34 16.42
N LEU A 106 13.12 33.21 15.61
CA LEU A 106 11.75 33.02 15.11
C LEU A 106 11.65 31.87 14.10
N PHE A 107 12.70 31.58 13.33
CA PHE A 107 12.66 30.52 12.31
C PHE A 107 12.46 29.11 12.90
N PRO A 108 13.19 28.69 13.96
CA PRO A 108 12.89 27.46 14.69
C PRO A 108 11.43 27.38 15.17
N LEU A 109 10.84 28.49 15.63
CA LEU A 109 9.42 28.49 16.05
C LEU A 109 8.46 28.18 14.89
N VAL A 110 8.77 28.64 13.68
CA VAL A 110 7.98 28.30 12.48
C VAL A 110 7.97 26.79 12.25
N LEU A 111 9.08 26.09 12.50
CA LEU A 111 9.16 24.62 12.39
C LEU A 111 8.23 23.88 13.36
N LEU A 112 7.66 24.55 14.36
CA LEU A 112 6.67 23.96 15.27
C LEU A 112 5.22 24.06 14.76
N ILE A 113 4.92 24.89 13.75
CA ILE A 113 3.57 25.03 13.18
C ILE A 113 2.97 23.67 12.72
N PRO A 114 3.73 22.74 12.12
CA PRO A 114 3.22 21.43 11.72
C PRO A 114 2.84 20.51 12.89
N VAL A 115 3.41 20.71 14.08
CA VAL A 115 3.26 19.82 15.25
C VAL A 115 1.80 19.60 15.65
N PRO A 116 0.96 20.63 15.88
CA PRO A 116 -0.45 20.44 16.21
C PRO A 116 -1.22 19.71 15.10
N VAL A 117 -0.89 19.95 13.83
CA VAL A 117 -1.48 19.24 12.69
C VAL A 117 -1.10 17.76 12.73
N GLY A 118 0.18 17.44 12.98
CA GLY A 118 0.67 16.07 13.07
C GLY A 118 0.09 15.30 14.26
N VAL A 119 -0.05 15.94 15.43
CA VAL A 119 -0.71 15.36 16.61
C VAL A 119 -2.18 15.09 16.31
N ALA A 120 -2.92 16.07 15.76
CA ALA A 120 -4.31 15.89 15.38
C ALA A 120 -4.49 14.79 14.32
N PHE A 121 -3.56 14.70 13.36
CA PHE A 121 -3.53 13.64 12.36
C PHE A 121 -3.36 12.27 13.01
N PHE A 122 -2.42 12.11 13.94
CA PHE A 122 -2.19 10.86 14.67
C PHE A 122 -3.38 10.43 15.53
N LEU A 123 -4.12 11.40 16.07
CA LEU A 123 -5.37 11.18 16.82
C LEU A 123 -6.56 10.85 15.92
N GLY A 124 -6.42 10.90 14.59
CA GLY A 124 -7.48 10.57 13.65
C GLY A 124 -8.50 11.68 13.43
N GLN A 125 -8.13 12.95 13.68
CA GLN A 125 -9.00 14.10 13.44
C GLN A 125 -9.16 14.36 11.93
N ARG A 126 -10.40 14.35 11.43
CA ARG A 126 -10.68 14.41 9.97
C ARG A 126 -10.12 15.67 9.29
N TRP A 127 -10.16 16.81 9.97
CA TRP A 127 -9.63 18.08 9.44
C TRP A 127 -8.12 18.05 9.24
N ALA A 128 -7.38 17.30 10.09
CA ALA A 128 -5.92 17.24 10.06
C ALA A 128 -5.39 16.62 8.76
N ARG A 129 -6.17 15.71 8.15
CA ARG A 129 -5.85 15.12 6.84
C ARG A 129 -5.84 16.15 5.70
N HIS A 130 -6.65 17.20 5.80
CA HIS A 130 -6.65 18.32 4.85
C HIS A 130 -5.60 19.36 5.24
N ALA A 131 -5.47 19.66 6.53
CA ALA A 131 -4.45 20.58 7.02
C ALA A 131 -3.03 20.12 6.64
N LEU A 132 -2.74 18.81 6.65
CA LEU A 132 -1.45 18.26 6.23
C LEU A 132 -1.05 18.65 4.79
N LEU A 133 -2.02 18.88 3.89
CA LEU A 133 -1.77 19.37 2.52
C LEU A 133 -1.43 20.86 2.51
N ALA A 134 -2.06 21.64 3.37
CA ALA A 134 -1.84 23.08 3.48
C ALA A 134 -0.54 23.43 4.23
N THR A 135 -0.13 22.59 5.19
CA THR A 135 1.06 22.81 6.03
C THR A 135 2.33 23.18 5.25
N PRO A 136 2.79 22.43 4.22
CA PRO A 136 4.01 22.81 3.49
C PRO A 136 3.90 24.17 2.80
N LEU A 137 2.71 24.58 2.36
CA LEU A 137 2.49 25.88 1.71
C LEU A 137 2.53 27.03 2.73
N VAL A 138 1.82 26.86 3.86
CA VAL A 138 1.82 27.85 4.96
C VAL A 138 3.24 28.03 5.48
N MET A 139 3.96 26.93 5.69
CA MET A 139 5.36 26.94 6.13
C MET A 139 6.26 27.72 5.17
N ALA A 140 6.12 27.50 3.86
CA ALA A 140 6.94 28.19 2.87
C ALA A 140 6.63 29.69 2.78
N VAL A 141 5.36 30.09 2.90
CA VAL A 141 4.95 31.51 2.92
C VAL A 141 5.50 32.21 4.16
N VAL A 142 5.37 31.58 5.34
CA VAL A 142 5.89 32.15 6.59
C VAL A 142 7.42 32.21 6.56
N ALA A 143 8.09 31.17 6.06
CA ALA A 143 9.54 31.14 5.92
C ALA A 143 10.05 32.21 4.93
N ASP A 144 9.39 32.39 3.78
CA ASP A 144 9.73 33.45 2.82
C ASP A 144 9.57 34.85 3.40
N ALA A 145 8.49 35.08 4.16
CA ALA A 145 8.26 36.36 4.81
C ALA A 145 9.36 36.71 5.83
N LEU A 146 9.94 35.70 6.48
CA LEU A 146 11.05 35.88 7.43
C LEU A 146 12.43 35.98 6.74
N TYR A 147 12.66 35.20 5.66
CA TYR A 147 13.96 35.04 5.01
C TYR A 147 13.86 34.96 3.48
N ARG A 148 13.86 36.13 2.83
CA ARG A 148 13.68 36.19 1.36
C ARG A 148 14.82 35.56 0.55
N ASP A 149 16.02 35.48 1.11
CA ASP A 149 17.20 34.97 0.38
C ASP A 149 17.13 33.46 0.10
N ALA A 150 16.31 32.72 0.86
CA ALA A 150 16.17 31.27 0.74
C ALA A 150 14.88 30.81 0.03
N ARG A 151 14.21 31.70 -0.71
CA ARG A 151 12.97 31.44 -1.47
C ARG A 151 12.96 30.14 -2.23
N PHE A 152 13.99 29.91 -3.04
CA PHE A 152 14.08 28.72 -3.88
C PHE A 152 14.07 27.44 -3.06
N LEU A 153 14.82 27.41 -1.95
CA LEU A 153 14.87 26.27 -1.04
C LEU A 153 13.50 26.01 -0.40
N TYR A 154 12.80 27.05 0.05
CA TYR A 154 11.46 26.90 0.65
C TYR A 154 10.44 26.37 -0.35
N VAL A 155 10.47 26.85 -1.59
CA VAL A 155 9.62 26.33 -2.67
C VAL A 155 9.93 24.85 -2.93
N LEU A 156 11.21 24.48 -3.03
CA LEU A 156 11.62 23.08 -3.23
C LEU A 156 11.12 22.17 -2.11
N CYS A 157 11.31 22.58 -0.85
CA CYS A 157 10.82 21.86 0.33
C CYS A 157 9.28 21.76 0.33
N ALA A 158 8.57 22.84 -0.03
CA ALA A 158 7.11 22.86 -0.10
C ALA A 158 6.57 21.89 -1.15
N VAL A 159 7.19 21.84 -2.34
CA VAL A 159 6.81 20.92 -3.42
C VAL A 159 6.99 19.47 -2.98
N LEU A 160 8.14 19.11 -2.40
CA LEU A 160 8.38 17.75 -1.89
C LEU A 160 7.42 17.38 -0.75
N GLY A 161 7.16 18.33 0.16
CA GLY A 161 6.19 18.18 1.23
C GLY A 161 4.77 17.97 0.71
N LEU A 162 4.35 18.73 -0.30
CA LEU A 162 3.02 18.63 -0.91
C LEU A 162 2.83 17.30 -1.65
N ILE A 163 3.84 16.85 -2.41
CA ILE A 163 3.80 15.53 -3.08
C ILE A 163 3.64 14.42 -2.04
N THR A 164 4.38 14.49 -0.94
CA THR A 164 4.30 13.51 0.15
C THR A 164 2.93 13.56 0.84
N ALA A 165 2.44 14.75 1.17
CA ALA A 165 1.14 14.96 1.78
C ALA A 165 0.00 14.49 0.87
N LEU A 166 0.08 14.73 -0.44
CA LEU A 166 -0.89 14.24 -1.43
C LEU A 166 -0.88 12.72 -1.52
N ARG A 167 0.29 12.09 -1.49
CA ARG A 167 0.44 10.64 -1.44
C ARG A 167 -0.20 10.06 -0.18
N ILE A 168 0.09 10.63 0.99
CA ILE A 168 -0.54 10.24 2.26
C ILE A 168 -2.05 10.42 2.17
N HIS A 169 -2.51 11.54 1.63
CA HIS A 169 -3.93 11.85 1.51
C HIS A 169 -4.65 10.83 0.61
N ARG A 170 -4.09 10.48 -0.54
CA ARG A 170 -4.69 9.52 -1.49
C ARG A 170 -4.52 8.05 -1.09
N ASP A 171 -3.66 7.74 -0.12
CA ASP A 171 -3.41 6.37 0.34
C ASP A 171 -4.67 5.71 0.93
N THR A 172 -5.02 4.53 0.40
CA THR A 172 -6.19 3.76 0.81
C THR A 172 -6.17 3.38 2.29
N ARG A 173 -5.00 3.02 2.82
CA ARG A 173 -4.85 2.60 4.22
C ARG A 173 -5.04 3.80 5.13
N ASN A 174 -4.52 4.97 4.74
CA ASN A 174 -4.79 6.21 5.45
C ASN A 174 -6.29 6.59 5.42
N GLN A 175 -6.98 6.44 4.29
CA GLN A 175 -8.44 6.65 4.23
C GLN A 175 -9.21 5.75 5.22
N LEU A 176 -8.82 4.47 5.33
CA LEU A 176 -9.41 3.53 6.30
C LEU A 176 -9.14 3.90 7.76
N PHE A 177 -7.95 4.44 8.05
CA PHE A 177 -7.63 4.98 9.38
C PHE A 177 -8.59 6.12 9.78
N PHE A 178 -8.91 7.03 8.86
CA PHE A 178 -9.89 8.12 9.07
C PHE A 178 -11.36 7.69 8.91
N ARG A 179 -11.63 6.38 8.75
CA ARG A 179 -12.98 5.81 8.58
C ARG A 179 -13.75 6.43 7.40
N LEU A 180 -13.04 6.71 6.31
CA LEU A 180 -13.62 7.23 5.08
C LEU A 180 -14.13 6.06 4.19
N PRO A 181 -15.18 6.28 3.38
CA PRO A 181 -15.61 5.28 2.41
C PRO A 181 -14.53 5.08 1.36
N VAL A 182 -14.27 3.82 1.02
CA VAL A 182 -13.25 3.41 0.05
C VAL A 182 -13.90 2.54 -1.01
N SER A 183 -13.57 2.76 -2.28
CA SER A 183 -14.12 1.97 -3.38
C SER A 183 -13.66 0.50 -3.32
N PRO A 184 -14.47 -0.47 -3.78
CA PRO A 184 -14.08 -1.88 -3.85
C PRO A 184 -12.79 -2.10 -4.65
N GLY A 185 -12.56 -1.31 -5.70
CA GLY A 185 -11.33 -1.35 -6.49
C GLY A 185 -10.08 -0.96 -5.70
N ALA A 186 -10.16 0.09 -4.88
CA ALA A 186 -9.06 0.52 -4.02
C ALA A 186 -8.78 -0.49 -2.88
N LEU A 187 -9.82 -1.11 -2.31
CA LEU A 187 -9.67 -2.22 -1.36
C LEU A 187 -9.02 -3.44 -2.00
N LYS A 188 -9.43 -3.79 -3.23
CA LYS A 188 -8.80 -4.88 -3.99
C LYS A 188 -7.34 -4.58 -4.27
N ALA A 189 -7.00 -3.35 -4.67
CA ALA A 189 -5.62 -2.93 -4.87
C ALA A 189 -4.80 -3.02 -3.58
N LEU A 190 -5.38 -2.65 -2.42
CA LEU A 190 -4.73 -2.79 -1.12
C LEU A 190 -4.54 -4.26 -0.72
N TRP A 191 -5.53 -5.12 -0.99
CA TRP A 191 -5.45 -6.55 -0.74
C TRP A 191 -4.36 -7.20 -1.60
N GLU A 192 -4.34 -6.87 -2.90
CA GLU A 192 -3.28 -7.21 -3.83
C GLU A 192 -1.91 -6.75 -3.30
N LEU A 193 -1.87 -5.53 -2.74
CA LEU A 193 -0.64 -4.97 -2.20
C LEU A 193 -0.14 -5.73 -0.96
N ARG A 194 -1.00 -6.16 -0.04
CA ARG A 194 -0.53 -6.64 1.28
C ARG A 194 -0.68 -8.14 1.49
N PHE A 195 -1.66 -8.78 0.85
CA PHE A 195 -2.05 -10.15 1.14
C PHE A 195 -1.91 -11.08 -0.07
N ASN A 196 -2.08 -10.59 -1.30
CA ASN A 196 -1.87 -11.44 -2.48
C ASN A 196 -0.38 -11.74 -2.69
N ASN A 197 0.00 -12.99 -2.38
CA ASN A 197 1.32 -13.57 -2.60
C ASN A 197 2.48 -12.58 -2.36
N PRO A 198 2.73 -12.16 -1.09
CA PRO A 198 3.75 -11.17 -0.77
C PRO A 198 5.16 -11.63 -1.17
N LEU A 199 5.41 -12.94 -1.18
CA LEU A 199 6.67 -13.53 -1.61
C LEU A 199 6.95 -13.28 -3.10
N ALA A 200 5.93 -13.33 -3.97
CA ALA A 200 6.10 -13.02 -5.40
C ALA A 200 6.64 -11.60 -5.61
N ARG A 201 6.19 -10.64 -4.80
CA ARG A 201 6.69 -9.26 -4.89
C ARG A 201 8.09 -9.13 -4.33
N GLN A 202 8.40 -9.79 -3.21
CA GLN A 202 9.76 -9.77 -2.68
C GLN A 202 10.75 -10.44 -3.62
N ALA A 203 10.37 -11.55 -4.26
CA ALA A 203 11.13 -12.18 -5.32
C ALA A 203 11.45 -11.19 -6.45
N LEU A 204 10.45 -10.45 -6.93
CA LEU A 204 10.66 -9.43 -7.96
C LEU A 204 11.61 -8.31 -7.50
N ARG A 205 11.45 -7.82 -6.26
CA ARG A 205 12.33 -6.77 -5.71
C ARG A 205 13.76 -7.24 -5.58
N PHE A 206 13.98 -8.41 -4.97
CA PHE A 206 15.31 -8.99 -4.83
C PHE A 206 15.92 -9.37 -6.18
N GLY A 207 15.12 -9.85 -7.13
CA GLY A 207 15.57 -10.15 -8.49
C GLY A 207 16.00 -8.89 -9.25
N PHE A 208 15.27 -7.79 -9.11
CA PHE A 208 15.70 -6.52 -9.69
C PHE A 208 16.96 -5.97 -9.00
N SER A 209 17.00 -5.98 -7.66
CA SER A 209 18.17 -5.57 -6.89
C SER A 209 19.39 -6.46 -7.16
N SER A 210 19.20 -7.75 -7.51
CA SER A 210 20.30 -8.66 -7.76
C SER A 210 21.10 -8.28 -9.00
N VAL A 211 20.50 -7.57 -9.98
CA VAL A 211 21.21 -7.03 -11.15
C VAL A 211 22.36 -6.12 -10.73
N PHE A 212 22.19 -5.36 -9.66
CA PHE A 212 23.21 -4.46 -9.12
C PHE A 212 24.04 -5.10 -7.99
N MET A 213 23.44 -6.05 -7.27
CA MET A 213 24.06 -6.70 -6.10
C MET A 213 23.84 -8.23 -6.17
N PRO A 214 24.75 -8.99 -6.82
CA PRO A 214 24.52 -10.41 -7.14
C PRO A 214 24.29 -11.29 -5.91
N LEU A 215 24.75 -10.87 -4.72
CA LEU A 215 24.50 -11.56 -3.45
C LEU A 215 23.00 -11.70 -3.09
N LEU A 216 22.12 -10.89 -3.67
CA LEU A 216 20.66 -10.99 -3.45
C LEU A 216 19.98 -12.05 -4.33
N ALA A 217 20.69 -12.59 -5.33
CA ALA A 217 20.15 -13.57 -6.27
C ALA A 217 19.58 -14.84 -5.61
N PRO A 218 20.26 -15.51 -4.65
CA PRO A 218 19.71 -16.70 -4.02
C PRO A 218 18.38 -16.43 -3.31
N VAL A 219 18.27 -15.28 -2.63
CA VAL A 219 17.03 -14.87 -1.95
C VAL A 219 15.91 -14.66 -2.96
N ALA A 220 16.21 -14.04 -4.12
CA ALA A 220 15.25 -13.85 -5.20
C ALA A 220 14.74 -15.19 -5.76
N VAL A 221 15.63 -16.16 -6.00
CA VAL A 221 15.29 -17.49 -6.51
C VAL A 221 14.43 -18.26 -5.51
N ILE A 222 14.82 -18.31 -4.23
CA ILE A 222 14.05 -19.00 -3.17
C ILE A 222 12.66 -18.37 -3.04
N CYS A 223 12.60 -17.04 -2.92
CA CYS A 223 11.31 -16.34 -2.82
C CYS A 223 10.45 -16.56 -4.07
N GLY A 224 11.05 -16.58 -5.26
CA GLY A 224 10.35 -16.83 -6.53
C GLY A 224 9.77 -18.25 -6.60
N ALA A 225 10.56 -19.26 -6.25
CA ALA A 225 10.14 -20.66 -6.24
C ALA A 225 9.01 -20.90 -5.23
N VAL A 226 9.16 -20.44 -3.98
CA VAL A 226 8.13 -20.56 -2.93
C VAL A 226 6.89 -19.75 -3.30
N ALA A 227 7.03 -18.61 -3.97
CA ALA A 227 5.89 -17.83 -4.43
C ALA A 227 5.09 -18.56 -5.52
N LEU A 228 5.75 -19.30 -6.42
CA LEU A 228 5.08 -20.07 -7.48
C LEU A 228 4.26 -21.23 -6.91
N THR A 229 4.74 -21.90 -5.87
CA THR A 229 3.98 -23.00 -5.22
C THR A 229 2.73 -22.52 -4.49
N ARG A 230 2.65 -21.22 -4.16
CA ARG A 230 1.50 -20.59 -3.50
C ARG A 230 0.46 -20.01 -4.46
N VAL A 231 0.69 -20.06 -5.77
CA VAL A 231 -0.27 -19.54 -6.75
C VAL A 231 -1.44 -20.53 -6.87
N ASP A 232 -2.63 -20.06 -6.50
CA ASP A 232 -3.88 -20.79 -6.70
C ASP A 232 -4.96 -19.82 -7.18
N LEU A 233 -5.27 -19.91 -8.47
CA LEU A 233 -6.29 -19.07 -9.11
C LEU A 233 -7.72 -19.50 -8.76
N LYS A 234 -7.91 -20.73 -8.26
CA LYS A 234 -9.22 -21.26 -7.88
C LYS A 234 -9.57 -20.95 -6.42
N ALA A 235 -8.56 -20.68 -5.59
CA ALA A 235 -8.72 -20.25 -4.20
C ALA A 235 -9.68 -19.05 -4.06
N THR A 236 -10.28 -18.92 -2.88
CA THR A 236 -11.16 -17.82 -2.53
C THR A 236 -10.61 -17.14 -1.28
N PRO A 237 -10.03 -15.92 -1.38
CA PRO A 237 -9.76 -15.15 -2.61
C PRO A 237 -8.69 -15.78 -3.53
N PRO A 238 -8.69 -15.46 -4.84
CA PRO A 238 -7.72 -16.01 -5.79
C PRO A 238 -6.31 -15.49 -5.50
N ILE A 239 -5.36 -16.42 -5.31
CA ILE A 239 -3.96 -16.10 -5.04
C ILE A 239 -3.19 -16.09 -6.36
N GLY A 240 -2.73 -14.92 -6.79
CA GLY A 240 -2.17 -14.68 -8.12
C GLY A 240 -0.68 -14.34 -8.13
N ARG A 241 -0.27 -13.53 -9.12
CA ARG A 241 1.08 -12.95 -9.30
C ARG A 241 2.18 -13.90 -9.77
N ARG A 242 1.79 -14.94 -10.50
CA ARG A 242 2.72 -15.86 -11.17
C ARG A 242 3.80 -15.14 -11.98
N GLY A 243 3.43 -14.10 -12.73
CA GLY A 243 4.39 -13.31 -13.52
C GLY A 243 5.48 -12.65 -12.68
N GLN A 244 5.12 -12.02 -11.55
CA GLN A 244 6.10 -11.37 -10.66
C GLN A 244 7.07 -12.38 -10.04
N ALA A 245 6.55 -13.53 -9.62
CA ALA A 245 7.37 -14.62 -9.06
C ALA A 245 8.35 -15.18 -10.11
N LEU A 246 7.87 -15.41 -11.34
CA LEU A 246 8.69 -15.91 -12.44
C LEU A 246 9.77 -14.89 -12.83
N THR A 247 9.43 -13.61 -12.99
CA THR A 247 10.41 -12.56 -13.30
C THR A 247 11.47 -12.45 -12.21
N GLY A 248 11.08 -12.45 -10.93
CA GLY A 248 12.04 -12.43 -9.82
C GLY A 248 12.99 -13.63 -9.82
N LEU A 249 12.47 -14.83 -10.07
CA LEU A 249 13.25 -16.06 -10.18
C LEU A 249 14.24 -16.00 -11.36
N VAL A 250 13.78 -15.58 -12.55
CA VAL A 250 14.61 -15.48 -13.75
C VAL A 250 15.73 -14.44 -13.56
N LEU A 251 15.41 -13.24 -13.04
CA LEU A 251 16.43 -12.23 -12.74
C LEU A 251 17.44 -12.72 -11.68
N GLY A 252 16.96 -13.47 -10.69
CA GLY A 252 17.82 -14.14 -9.70
C GLY A 252 18.80 -15.13 -10.34
N LEU A 253 18.39 -15.91 -11.33
CA LEU A 253 19.28 -16.85 -12.03
C LEU A 253 20.23 -16.17 -13.02
N VAL A 254 19.73 -15.18 -13.77
CA VAL A 254 20.50 -14.53 -14.83
C VAL A 254 21.54 -13.56 -14.28
N SER A 255 21.25 -12.85 -13.18
CA SER A 255 22.16 -11.82 -12.67
C SER A 255 23.56 -12.37 -12.29
N PRO A 256 23.70 -13.45 -11.51
CA PRO A 256 25.02 -14.01 -11.19
C PRO A 256 25.81 -14.45 -12.43
N LEU A 257 25.12 -14.97 -13.44
CA LEU A 257 25.74 -15.35 -14.72
C LEU A 257 26.27 -14.12 -15.47
N LEU A 258 25.48 -13.04 -15.53
CA LEU A 258 25.91 -11.78 -16.12
C LEU A 258 27.12 -11.19 -15.38
N TRP A 259 27.10 -11.23 -14.05
CA TRP A 259 28.23 -10.76 -13.24
C TRP A 259 29.49 -11.59 -13.47
N GLY A 260 29.39 -12.91 -13.36
CA GLY A 260 30.53 -13.81 -13.53
C GLY A 260 31.12 -13.79 -14.94
N ALA A 261 30.28 -13.74 -15.97
CA ALA A 261 30.74 -13.84 -17.36
C ALA A 261 31.16 -12.51 -17.99
N ALA A 262 30.56 -11.38 -17.58
CA ALA A 262 30.75 -10.10 -18.27
C ALA A 262 31.23 -8.97 -17.33
N LEU A 263 30.53 -8.71 -16.23
CA LEU A 263 30.80 -7.53 -15.41
C LEU A 263 32.09 -7.63 -14.60
N VAL A 264 32.35 -8.78 -13.97
CA VAL A 264 33.61 -8.98 -13.21
C VAL A 264 34.83 -8.89 -14.14
N PRO A 265 34.88 -9.58 -15.30
CA PRO A 265 36.00 -9.43 -16.24
C PRO A 265 36.14 -8.01 -16.83
N ALA A 266 35.03 -7.30 -17.05
CA ALA A 266 35.08 -5.91 -17.51
C ALA A 266 35.62 -4.96 -16.43
N LEU A 267 35.16 -5.13 -15.19
CA LEU A 267 35.61 -4.37 -14.03
C LEU A 267 37.09 -4.61 -13.74
N ASP A 268 37.53 -5.86 -13.78
CA ASP A 268 38.92 -6.26 -13.58
C ASP A 268 39.84 -5.58 -14.61
N ARG A 269 39.52 -5.70 -15.92
CA ARG A 269 40.26 -5.02 -16.99
C ARG A 269 40.32 -3.50 -16.81
N TRP A 270 39.20 -2.89 -16.42
CA TRP A 270 39.13 -1.45 -16.19
C TRP A 270 40.00 -1.02 -14.99
N LEU A 271 39.93 -1.75 -13.88
CA LEU A 271 40.76 -1.50 -12.69
C LEU A 271 42.25 -1.67 -13.00
N SER A 272 42.64 -2.73 -13.70
CA SER A 272 44.05 -2.92 -14.12
C SER A 272 44.54 -1.74 -14.98
N SER A 273 43.70 -1.23 -15.89
CA SER A 273 44.08 -0.10 -16.75
C SER A 273 44.30 1.23 -16.01
N MET A 274 43.79 1.37 -14.79
CA MET A 274 44.02 2.54 -13.94
C MET A 274 45.26 2.41 -13.06
N VAL A 275 45.62 1.19 -12.65
CA VAL A 275 46.79 0.94 -11.78
C VAL A 275 48.10 0.96 -12.57
N TYR A 276 48.10 0.50 -13.81
CA TYR A 276 49.29 0.40 -14.67
C TYR A 276 49.53 1.62 -15.57
N LYS A 277 48.98 2.79 -15.21
CA LYS A 277 49.27 4.08 -15.85
C LYS A 277 50.06 4.96 -14.88
#